data_AF-A0A7J8TE30-F1
#
_entry.id   AF-A0A7J8TE30-F1
#
_cell.length_a   1.000
_cell.length_b   1.000
_cell.length_c   1.000
_cell.angle_alpha   90.00
_cell.angle_beta   90.00
_cell.angle_gamma   90.00
#
_symmetry.space_group_name_H-M   'P 1'
#
loop_
_entity.id
_entity.type
_entity.pdbx_description
1 polymer ?
#
loop_
_entity_poly.entity_id
_entity_poly.type
_entity_poly.pdbx_seq_one_letter_code
_entity_poly.pdbx_strand_id
1 'polypeptide(L)'
;MERSIGNFEIPAASFNVFMIGSIMLTLAIYDRLIMPLFRKTRYSHGLTSLQKIGLGLLFSIIAMVGAALAERKRLSVAKTSSRTTALILPVSGFLLLPQFILVGIGDAFIYAGQLAFFITESPRGMKAIGTGLFLATISLGLFLSTILVEIVRKVTGTNDGHDWLAHRINDGRLDLFYRLLAVLSLINLELFLLCAKMYKPNP
;
A
#
# COMPACT_ATOMS: atom_id res chain seq x y z
N MET A 1 -0.96 6.16 -21.58
CA MET A 1 -0.28 4.91 -21.22
C MET A 1 -0.81 3.87 -22.17
N GLU A 2 0.05 3.12 -22.82
CA GLU A 2 -0.39 1.94 -23.55
C GLU A 2 -0.82 0.89 -22.52
N ARG A 3 -2.11 0.55 -22.57
CA ARG A 3 -2.75 -0.44 -21.71
C ARG A 3 -3.12 -1.70 -22.48
N SER A 4 -2.60 -1.86 -23.69
CA SER A 4 -2.90 -2.99 -24.55
C SER A 4 -1.88 -4.13 -24.39
N ILE A 5 -2.38 -5.35 -24.31
CA ILE A 5 -1.60 -6.56 -24.65
C ILE A 5 -2.14 -7.02 -26.01
N GLY A 6 -1.39 -6.77 -27.09
CA GLY A 6 -1.89 -7.00 -28.45
C GLY A 6 -3.08 -6.08 -28.78
N ASN A 7 -4.21 -6.66 -29.20
CA ASN A 7 -5.45 -5.92 -29.54
C ASN A 7 -6.38 -5.67 -28.34
N PHE A 8 -6.06 -6.17 -27.14
CA PHE A 8 -6.95 -6.06 -25.98
C PHE A 8 -6.51 -4.92 -25.06
N GLU A 9 -7.32 -3.87 -24.96
CA GLU A 9 -7.09 -2.75 -24.04
C GLU A 9 -7.54 -3.13 -22.62
N ILE A 10 -6.59 -3.22 -21.69
CA ILE A 10 -6.85 -3.57 -20.30
C ILE A 10 -7.43 -2.33 -19.59
N PRO A 11 -8.64 -2.42 -19.02
CA PRO A 11 -9.22 -1.33 -18.25
C PRO A 11 -8.31 -0.92 -17.09
N ALA A 12 -8.24 0.38 -16.81
CA ALA A 12 -7.45 0.93 -15.70
C ALA A 12 -7.78 0.29 -14.34
N ALA A 13 -9.05 -0.09 -14.15
CA ALA A 13 -9.53 -0.72 -12.91
C ALA A 13 -9.07 -2.18 -12.78
N SER A 14 -8.78 -2.88 -13.88
CA SER A 14 -8.37 -4.29 -13.87
C SER A 14 -6.99 -4.51 -13.22
N PHE A 15 -6.18 -3.45 -13.04
CA PHE A 15 -4.91 -3.55 -12.30
C PHE A 15 -5.09 -4.00 -10.84
N ASN A 16 -6.28 -3.81 -10.26
CA ASN A 16 -6.60 -4.27 -8.92
C ASN A 16 -6.54 -5.82 -8.80
N VAL A 17 -6.72 -6.54 -9.91
CA VAL A 17 -6.59 -8.01 -9.93
C VAL A 17 -5.18 -8.46 -9.54
N PHE A 18 -4.15 -7.71 -9.91
CA PHE A 18 -2.78 -8.02 -9.51
C PHE A 18 -2.54 -7.85 -8.01
N MET A 19 -3.19 -6.86 -7.40
CA MET A 19 -3.15 -6.67 -5.95
C MET A 19 -3.81 -7.85 -5.24
N ILE A 20 -5.03 -8.22 -5.64
CA ILE A 20 -5.76 -9.36 -5.07
C ILE A 20 -4.99 -10.67 -5.29
N GLY A 21 -4.49 -10.90 -6.51
CA GLY A 21 -3.68 -12.07 -6.83
C GLY A 21 -2.39 -12.14 -6.01
N SER A 22 -1.75 -10.99 -5.76
CA SER A 22 -0.58 -10.91 -4.89
C SER A 22 -0.90 -11.23 -3.44
N ILE A 23 -2.05 -10.77 -2.90
CA ILE A 23 -2.53 -11.14 -1.56
C ILE A 23 -2.69 -12.66 -1.47
N MET A 24 -3.43 -13.26 -2.41
CA MET A 24 -3.69 -14.70 -2.42
C MET A 24 -2.41 -15.52 -2.54
N LEU A 25 -1.49 -15.11 -3.42
CA LEU A 25 -0.21 -15.78 -3.60
C LEU A 25 0.65 -15.68 -2.33
N THR A 26 0.70 -14.50 -1.70
CA THR A 26 1.47 -14.28 -0.47
C THR A 26 0.96 -15.15 0.67
N LEU A 27 -0.36 -15.22 0.86
CA LEU A 27 -0.98 -16.09 1.86
C LEU A 27 -0.73 -17.57 1.56
N ALA A 28 -0.88 -17.99 0.30
CA ALA A 28 -0.61 -19.37 -0.11
C ALA A 28 0.86 -19.77 0.13
N ILE A 29 1.81 -18.89 -0.20
CA ILE A 29 3.24 -19.09 0.07
C ILE A 29 3.49 -19.15 1.58
N TYR A 30 2.89 -18.24 2.36
CA TYR A 30 3.07 -18.21 3.80
C TYR A 30 2.57 -19.48 4.47
N ASP A 31 1.37 -19.95 4.12
CA ASP A 31 0.76 -21.12 4.74
C ASP A 31 1.38 -22.44 4.26
N ARG A 32 1.72 -22.56 2.96
CA ARG A 32 2.23 -23.82 2.39
C ARG A 32 3.74 -23.99 2.45
N LEU A 33 4.51 -22.91 2.42
CA LEU A 33 5.97 -22.98 2.43
C LEU A 33 6.53 -22.52 3.77
N ILE A 34 6.21 -21.29 4.17
CA ILE A 34 6.83 -20.66 5.33
C ILE A 34 6.44 -21.36 6.62
N MET A 35 5.14 -21.59 6.86
CA MET A 35 4.67 -22.23 8.09
C MET A 35 5.23 -23.65 8.32
N PRO A 36 5.27 -24.59 7.35
CA PRO A 36 5.89 -25.90 7.56
C PRO A 36 7.41 -25.82 7.75
N LEU A 37 8.10 -24.87 7.13
CA LEU A 37 9.53 -24.60 7.39
C LEU A 37 9.77 -24.13 8.84
N PHE A 38 8.93 -23.23 9.35
CA PHE A 38 8.97 -22.81 10.76
C PHE A 38 8.66 -23.96 11.72
N ARG A 39 7.71 -24.85 11.39
CA ARG A 39 7.42 -26.06 12.19
C ARG A 39 8.57 -27.06 12.24
N LYS A 40 9.40 -27.14 11.19
CA LYS A 40 10.64 -27.94 11.18
C LYS A 40 11.77 -27.29 11.98
N THR A 41 11.68 -25.99 12.23
CA THR A 41 12.66 -25.22 13.00
C THR A 41 12.19 -25.12 14.46
N ARG A 42 13.09 -24.81 15.41
CA ARG A 42 12.77 -24.69 16.85
C ARG A 42 11.77 -23.55 17.19
N TYR A 43 11.37 -22.76 16.20
CA TYR A 43 10.38 -21.68 16.28
C TYR A 43 8.98 -22.19 15.91
N SER A 44 8.34 -22.94 16.82
CA SER A 44 7.10 -23.66 16.49
C SER A 44 5.87 -22.78 16.19
N HIS A 45 5.94 -21.47 16.44
CA HIS A 45 4.81 -20.54 16.31
C HIS A 45 4.87 -19.61 15.07
N GLY A 46 5.91 -19.73 14.22
CA GLY A 46 6.05 -18.87 13.03
C GLY A 46 6.35 -17.39 13.36
N LEU A 47 6.04 -16.48 12.44
CA LEU A 47 6.17 -15.04 12.67
C LEU A 47 5.15 -14.54 13.70
N THR A 48 5.60 -13.73 14.65
CA THR A 48 4.72 -13.09 15.64
C THR A 48 3.76 -12.10 14.97
N SER A 49 2.59 -11.87 15.57
CA SER A 49 1.59 -10.95 15.02
C SER A 49 2.16 -9.54 14.82
N LEU A 50 2.95 -9.02 15.76
CA LEU A 50 3.60 -7.72 15.63
C LEU A 50 4.63 -7.67 14.49
N GLN A 51 5.39 -8.75 14.27
CA GLN A 51 6.32 -8.83 13.14
C GLN A 51 5.60 -8.81 11.80
N LYS A 52 4.45 -9.50 11.69
CA LYS A 52 3.62 -9.46 10.47
C LYS A 52 3.10 -8.03 10.20
N ILE A 53 2.62 -7.34 11.23
CA ILE A 53 2.16 -5.95 11.11
C ILE A 53 3.32 -5.04 10.65
N GLY A 54 4.49 -5.16 11.28
CA GLY A 54 5.67 -4.38 10.92
C GLY A 54 6.15 -4.63 9.48
N LEU A 55 6.15 -5.89 9.03
CA LEU A 55 6.46 -6.24 7.63
C LEU A 55 5.46 -5.62 6.66
N GLY A 56 4.16 -5.66 6.98
CA GLY A 56 3.12 -5.05 6.15
C GLY A 56 3.32 -3.55 5.99
N LEU A 57 3.64 -2.84 7.08
CA LEU A 57 3.96 -1.41 7.06
C LEU A 57 5.22 -1.10 6.24
N LEU A 58 6.27 -1.92 6.36
CA LEU A 58 7.49 -1.80 5.56
C LEU A 58 7.20 -1.94 4.05
N PHE A 59 6.44 -2.97 3.66
CA PHE A 59 6.06 -3.17 2.25
C PHE A 59 5.20 -2.01 1.72
N SER A 60 4.32 -1.44 2.55
CA SER A 60 3.54 -0.25 2.19
C SER A 60 4.44 0.96 1.88
N ILE A 61 5.49 1.20 2.69
CA ILE A 61 6.46 2.28 2.41
C ILE A 61 7.19 2.03 1.09
N ILE A 62 7.70 0.81 0.89
CA ILE A 62 8.42 0.46 -0.35
C ILE A 62 7.48 0.60 -1.56
N ALA A 63 6.21 0.24 -1.42
CA ALA A 63 5.21 0.42 -2.47
C ALA A 63 4.97 1.90 -2.81
N MET A 64 4.83 2.78 -1.81
CA MET A 64 4.65 4.22 -2.03
C MET A 64 5.89 4.89 -2.63
N VAL A 65 7.10 4.46 -2.24
CA VAL A 65 8.35 4.90 -2.89
C VAL A 65 8.40 4.43 -4.34
N GLY A 66 8.05 3.16 -4.60
CA GLY A 66 7.94 2.60 -5.95
C GLY A 66 6.94 3.36 -6.82
N ALA A 67 5.77 3.69 -6.26
CA ALA A 67 4.74 4.50 -6.90
C ALA A 67 5.25 5.89 -7.27
N ALA A 68 5.95 6.57 -6.35
CA ALA A 68 6.54 7.89 -6.61
C ALA A 68 7.60 7.85 -7.72
N LEU A 69 8.43 6.80 -7.77
CA LEU A 69 9.45 6.63 -8.81
C LEU A 69 8.83 6.30 -10.17
N ALA A 70 7.83 5.42 -10.19
CA ALA A 70 7.06 5.11 -11.39
C ALA A 70 6.40 6.38 -11.94
N GLU A 71 5.75 7.15 -11.08
CA GLU A 71 5.07 8.38 -11.49
C GLU A 71 6.04 9.45 -12.00
N ARG A 72 7.23 9.56 -11.41
CA ARG A 72 8.29 10.43 -11.94
C ARG A 72 8.74 10.03 -13.33
N LYS A 73 8.94 8.74 -13.57
CA LYS A 73 9.32 8.24 -14.90
C LYS A 73 8.21 8.49 -15.91
N ARG A 74 6.94 8.29 -15.52
CA ARG A 74 5.78 8.60 -16.35
C ARG A 74 5.70 10.09 -16.71
N LEU A 75 5.83 10.97 -15.72
CA LEU A 75 5.81 12.43 -15.91
C LEU A 75 6.98 12.92 -16.77
N SER A 76 8.16 12.32 -16.62
CA SER A 76 9.32 12.64 -17.48
C SER A 76 9.03 12.33 -18.94
N VAL A 77 8.50 11.14 -19.23
CA VAL A 77 8.13 10.75 -20.60
C VAL A 77 6.98 11.61 -21.14
N ALA A 78 6.00 11.96 -20.30
CA ALA A 78 4.90 12.85 -20.68
C ALA A 78 5.40 14.23 -21.13
N LYS A 79 6.37 14.81 -20.42
CA LYS A 79 6.96 16.12 -20.76
C LYS A 79 7.78 16.08 -22.05
N THR A 80 8.50 14.99 -22.31
CA THR A 80 9.25 14.81 -23.55
C THR A 80 8.33 14.56 -24.74
N SER A 81 7.26 13.78 -24.55
CA SER A 81 6.27 13.49 -25.58
C SER A 81 5.35 14.68 -25.85
N SER A 82 5.08 15.57 -24.89
CA SER A 82 4.31 16.80 -25.17
C SER A 82 5.02 17.77 -26.11
N ARG A 83 6.32 17.58 -26.38
CA ARG A 83 7.13 18.36 -27.33
C ARG A 83 7.10 17.78 -28.75
N THR A 84 6.57 16.56 -28.91
CA THR A 84 6.52 15.82 -30.18
C THR A 84 5.10 15.30 -30.33
N THR A 85 4.31 15.81 -31.27
CA THR A 85 2.84 15.64 -31.49
C THR A 85 2.28 14.19 -31.53
N ALA A 86 2.64 13.33 -30.57
CA ALA A 86 2.25 11.95 -30.46
C ALA A 86 1.14 11.83 -29.40
N LEU A 87 -0.05 11.42 -29.86
CA LEU A 87 -1.29 11.30 -29.08
C LEU A 87 -1.25 10.21 -27.99
N ILE A 88 -0.25 9.34 -28.00
CA ILE A 88 -0.15 8.18 -27.10
C ILE A 88 1.15 8.28 -26.31
N LEU A 89 1.06 8.44 -24.98
CA LEU A 89 2.24 8.34 -24.12
C LEU A 89 2.78 6.91 -24.18
N PRO A 90 4.05 6.70 -24.61
CA PRO A 90 4.70 5.39 -24.69
C PRO A 90 5.17 4.94 -23.30
N VAL A 91 4.25 4.97 -22.33
CA VAL A 91 4.46 4.44 -20.99
C VAL A 91 3.52 3.26 -20.85
N SER A 92 4.12 2.08 -20.77
CA SER A 92 3.42 0.84 -20.50
C SER A 92 2.71 0.93 -19.14
N GLY A 93 1.42 0.61 -19.09
CA GLY A 93 0.65 0.58 -17.82
C GLY A 93 1.25 -0.36 -16.77
N PHE A 94 2.08 -1.30 -17.20
CA PHE A 94 2.88 -2.20 -16.36
C PHE A 94 3.86 -1.49 -15.42
N LEU A 95 4.18 -0.22 -15.65
CA LEU A 95 4.97 0.58 -14.70
C LEU A 95 4.29 0.69 -13.31
N LEU A 96 2.97 0.58 -13.26
CA LEU A 96 2.19 0.57 -12.01
C LEU A 96 2.13 -0.83 -11.37
N LEU A 97 2.57 -1.88 -12.06
CA LEU A 97 2.47 -3.24 -11.55
C LEU A 97 3.27 -3.47 -10.25
N PRO A 98 4.52 -2.96 -10.11
CA PRO A 98 5.30 -3.17 -8.89
C PRO A 98 4.63 -2.64 -7.63
N GLN A 99 4.00 -1.45 -7.69
CA GLN A 99 3.30 -0.89 -6.53
C GLN A 99 2.10 -1.77 -6.11
N PHE A 100 1.32 -2.32 -7.06
CA PHE A 100 0.16 -3.16 -6.73
C PHE A 100 0.56 -4.48 -6.10
N ILE A 101 1.65 -5.09 -6.59
CA ILE A 101 2.20 -6.31 -6.00
C ILE A 101 2.74 -6.03 -4.60
N LEU A 102 3.50 -4.96 -4.41
CA LEU A 102 4.07 -4.61 -3.10
C LEU A 102 2.98 -4.27 -2.07
N VAL A 103 1.95 -3.51 -2.46
CA VAL A 103 0.77 -3.27 -1.61
C VAL A 103 0.07 -4.58 -1.28
N GLY A 104 -0.15 -5.46 -2.25
CA GLY A 104 -0.79 -6.76 -2.02
C GLY A 104 -0.03 -7.65 -1.04
N ILE A 105 1.30 -7.70 -1.13
CA ILE A 105 2.15 -8.39 -0.15
C ILE A 105 1.99 -7.76 1.24
N GLY A 106 2.03 -6.42 1.31
CA GLY A 106 1.88 -5.68 2.56
C GLY A 106 0.54 -5.92 3.26
N ASP A 107 -0.55 -5.86 2.49
CA ASP A 107 -1.92 -6.08 2.94
C ASP A 107 -2.12 -7.50 3.48
N ALA A 108 -1.56 -8.51 2.81
CA ALA A 108 -1.61 -9.89 3.28
C ALA A 108 -1.00 -10.04 4.69
N PHE A 109 0.16 -9.42 4.94
CA PHE A 109 0.82 -9.50 6.24
C PHE A 109 0.15 -8.63 7.30
N ILE A 110 -0.24 -7.40 6.97
CA ILE A 110 -0.81 -6.47 7.95
C ILE A 110 -2.18 -6.93 8.42
N TYR A 111 -3.07 -7.38 7.52
CA TYR A 111 -4.40 -7.83 7.92
C TYR A 111 -4.35 -9.14 8.71
N ALA A 112 -3.54 -10.10 8.27
CA ALA A 112 -3.34 -11.33 9.01
C ALA A 112 -2.70 -11.07 10.40
N GLY A 113 -1.75 -10.13 10.48
CA GLY A 113 -1.10 -9.73 11.72
C GLY A 113 -2.02 -8.98 12.69
N GLN A 114 -2.75 -7.97 12.21
CA GLN A 114 -3.67 -7.16 13.02
C GLN A 114 -4.81 -8.00 13.56
N LEU A 115 -5.46 -8.80 12.71
CA LEU A 115 -6.58 -9.63 13.15
C LEU A 115 -6.12 -10.67 14.19
N ALA A 116 -4.98 -11.32 13.96
CA ALA A 116 -4.42 -12.27 14.92
C ALA A 116 -4.03 -11.59 16.23
N PHE A 117 -3.43 -10.39 16.19
CA PHE A 117 -3.09 -9.62 17.38
C PHE A 117 -4.34 -9.26 18.19
N PHE A 118 -5.34 -8.64 17.56
CA PHE A 118 -6.55 -8.21 18.25
C PHE A 118 -7.36 -9.37 18.83
N ILE A 119 -7.42 -10.52 18.14
CA ILE A 119 -8.15 -11.68 18.65
C ILE A 119 -7.41 -12.37 19.80
N THR A 120 -6.08 -12.51 19.70
CA THR A 120 -5.28 -13.22 20.71
C THR A 120 -5.16 -12.40 22.00
N GLU A 121 -5.00 -11.09 21.90
CA GLU A 121 -4.89 -10.21 23.07
C GLU A 121 -6.25 -9.85 23.69
N SER A 122 -7.35 -10.09 22.98
CA SER A 122 -8.69 -9.87 23.53
C SER A 122 -9.02 -10.95 24.57
N PRO A 123 -9.61 -10.57 25.73
CA PRO A 123 -10.14 -11.53 26.69
C PRO A 123 -11.13 -12.50 26.04
N ARG A 124 -11.25 -13.72 26.58
CA ARG A 124 -12.02 -14.83 25.97
C ARG A 124 -13.48 -14.46 25.62
N GLY A 125 -14.12 -13.55 26.36
CA GLY A 125 -15.48 -13.07 26.10
C GLY A 125 -15.60 -11.84 25.20
N MET A 126 -14.49 -11.23 24.77
CA MET A 126 -14.45 -9.95 24.06
C MET A 126 -13.86 -10.03 22.64
N LYS A 127 -13.69 -11.24 22.09
CA LYS A 127 -13.12 -11.41 20.74
C LYS A 127 -13.85 -10.64 19.63
N ALA A 128 -15.17 -10.45 19.77
CA ALA A 128 -15.95 -9.62 18.86
C ALA A 128 -15.49 -8.15 18.84
N ILE A 129 -15.06 -7.61 19.98
CA ILE A 129 -14.49 -6.25 20.08
C ILE A 129 -13.15 -6.20 19.34
N GLY A 130 -12.33 -7.26 19.40
CA GLY A 130 -11.10 -7.37 18.61
C GLY A 130 -11.35 -7.26 17.10
N THR A 131 -12.37 -7.96 16.59
CA THR A 131 -12.78 -7.81 15.17
C THR A 131 -13.34 -6.42 14.89
N GLY A 132 -14.09 -5.82 15.82
CA GLY A 132 -14.59 -4.46 15.70
C GLY A 132 -13.47 -3.42 15.58
N LEU A 133 -12.42 -3.55 16.40
CA LEU A 133 -11.22 -2.70 16.32
C LEU A 133 -10.50 -2.86 14.98
N PHE A 134 -10.41 -4.08 14.45
CA PHE A 134 -9.86 -4.34 13.11
C PHE A 134 -10.67 -3.64 12.00
N LEU A 135 -12.00 -3.70 12.03
CA LEU A 135 -12.81 -2.98 11.03
C LEU A 135 -12.69 -1.46 11.20
N ALA A 136 -12.64 -0.99 12.45
CA ALA A 136 -12.50 0.42 12.75
C ALA A 136 -11.19 1.01 12.20
N THR A 137 -10.06 0.28 12.25
CA THR A 137 -8.81 0.76 11.65
C THR A 137 -8.93 0.93 10.13
N ILE A 138 -9.62 0.02 9.43
CA ILE A 138 -9.88 0.14 8.00
C ILE A 138 -10.74 1.38 7.71
N SER A 139 -11.85 1.56 8.44
CA SER A 139 -12.73 2.72 8.26
C SER A 139 -12.02 4.04 8.53
N LEU A 140 -11.25 4.13 9.62
CA LEU A 140 -10.45 5.32 9.94
C LEU A 140 -9.41 5.59 8.86
N GLY A 141 -8.76 4.56 8.30
CA GLY A 141 -7.84 4.72 7.18
C GLY A 141 -8.49 5.33 5.94
N LEU A 142 -9.71 4.90 5.60
CA LEU A 142 -10.47 5.46 4.47
C LEU A 142 -10.90 6.91 4.70
N PHE A 143 -11.33 7.25 5.92
CA PHE A 143 -11.66 8.64 6.26
C PHE A 143 -10.42 9.54 6.25
N LEU A 144 -9.32 9.08 6.84
CA LEU A 144 -8.04 9.80 6.82
C LEU A 144 -7.55 10.03 5.39
N SER A 145 -7.71 9.05 4.49
CA SER A 145 -7.38 9.20 3.07
C SER A 145 -8.17 10.33 2.42
N THR A 146 -9.49 10.38 2.65
CA THR A 146 -10.36 11.45 2.13
C THR A 146 -9.95 12.82 2.66
N ILE A 147 -9.74 12.94 3.97
CA ILE A 147 -9.31 14.19 4.63
C ILE A 147 -7.95 14.63 4.08
N LEU A 148 -7.00 13.70 3.93
CA LEU A 148 -5.67 14.00 3.42
C LEU A 148 -5.73 14.54 1.98
N VAL A 149 -6.54 13.94 1.12
CA VAL A 149 -6.76 14.43 -0.25
C VAL A 149 -7.35 15.85 -0.24
N GLU A 150 -8.33 16.12 0.62
CA GLU A 150 -8.94 17.43 0.75
C GLU A 150 -7.92 18.48 1.23
N ILE A 151 -7.12 18.17 2.25
CA ILE A 151 -6.04 19.05 2.74
C ILE A 151 -5.06 19.34 1.62
N VAL A 152 -4.59 18.32 0.90
CA VAL A 152 -3.62 18.50 -0.20
C VAL A 152 -4.21 19.36 -1.31
N ARG A 153 -5.48 19.14 -1.70
CA ARG A 153 -6.17 19.99 -2.67
C ARG A 153 -6.29 21.44 -2.21
N LYS A 154 -6.61 21.67 -0.94
CA LYS A 154 -6.75 23.02 -0.39
C LYS A 154 -5.41 23.76 -0.30
N VAL A 155 -4.35 23.07 0.10
CA VAL A 155 -2.99 23.65 0.24
C VAL A 155 -2.33 23.87 -1.12
N THR A 156 -2.56 22.98 -2.08
CA THR A 156 -1.85 23.01 -3.37
C THR A 156 -2.67 23.66 -4.49
N GLY A 157 -3.99 23.70 -4.39
CA GLY A 157 -4.89 24.25 -5.41
C GLY A 157 -4.93 25.77 -5.50
N THR A 158 -4.15 26.49 -4.68
CA THR A 158 -4.19 27.97 -4.63
C THR A 158 -3.16 28.64 -5.53
N ASN A 159 -2.13 27.94 -6.01
CA ASN A 159 -1.02 28.54 -6.77
C ASN A 159 -0.97 28.04 -8.23
N ASP A 160 -1.28 28.94 -9.17
CA ASP A 160 -0.85 29.03 -10.58
C ASP A 160 -0.23 27.77 -11.22
N GLY A 161 -0.99 26.67 -11.31
CA GLY A 161 -0.61 25.49 -12.12
C GLY A 161 0.33 24.47 -11.48
N HIS A 162 0.46 24.45 -10.15
CA HIS A 162 1.29 23.46 -9.41
C HIS A 162 0.50 22.48 -8.54
N ASP A 163 -0.77 22.24 -8.86
CA ASP A 163 -1.61 21.31 -8.11
C ASP A 163 -1.06 19.87 -8.14
N TRP A 164 -0.98 19.22 -6.96
CA TRP A 164 -0.54 17.83 -6.86
C TRP A 164 -1.62 16.88 -7.37
N LEU A 165 -2.89 17.26 -7.22
CA LEU A 165 -4.07 16.52 -7.68
C LEU A 165 -4.88 17.33 -8.71
N ALA A 166 -4.19 17.82 -9.74
CA ALA A 166 -4.84 18.52 -10.85
C ALA A 166 -5.94 17.68 -11.53
N HIS A 167 -6.96 18.34 -12.07
CA HIS A 167 -8.04 17.70 -12.83
C HIS A 167 -7.52 16.86 -14.01
N ARG A 168 -6.37 17.24 -14.58
CA ARG A 168 -5.64 16.45 -15.58
C ARG A 168 -4.42 15.81 -14.91
N ILE A 169 -4.40 14.48 -14.87
CA ILE A 169 -3.31 13.66 -14.29
C ILE A 169 -1.93 13.99 -14.90
N ASN A 170 -1.87 14.48 -16.13
CA ASN A 170 -0.61 14.86 -16.79
C ASN A 170 -0.06 16.21 -16.33
N ASP A 171 -0.92 17.11 -15.84
CA ASP A 171 -0.55 18.45 -15.40
C ASP A 171 -0.27 18.47 -13.89
N GLY A 172 -0.74 17.46 -13.16
CA GLY A 172 -0.57 17.33 -11.72
C GLY A 172 0.73 16.64 -11.28
N ARG A 173 1.22 17.02 -10.10
CA ARG A 173 2.41 16.43 -9.46
C ARG A 173 2.06 15.28 -8.52
N LEU A 174 1.47 14.22 -9.05
CA LEU A 174 1.08 13.04 -8.28
C LEU A 174 2.29 12.36 -7.61
N ASP A 175 3.50 12.55 -8.15
CA ASP A 175 4.75 12.08 -7.53
C ASP A 175 4.98 12.65 -6.13
N LEU A 176 4.57 13.90 -5.88
CA LEU A 176 4.70 14.56 -4.59
C LEU A 176 3.68 14.01 -3.58
N PHE A 177 2.47 13.68 -4.03
CA PHE A 177 1.47 13.04 -3.18
C PHE A 177 1.92 11.65 -2.72
N TYR A 178 2.48 10.82 -3.61
CA TYR A 178 3.03 9.51 -3.22
C TYR A 178 4.23 9.64 -2.27
N ARG A 179 5.05 10.68 -2.41
CA ARG A 179 6.14 10.98 -1.46
C ARG A 179 5.62 11.37 -0.09
N LEU A 180 4.57 12.20 -0.04
CA LEU A 180 3.90 12.55 1.21
C LEU A 180 3.38 11.29 1.92
N LEU A 181 2.71 10.41 1.17
CA LEU A 181 2.25 9.12 1.70
C LEU A 181 3.42 8.25 2.19
N ALA A 182 4.53 8.17 1.46
CA ALA A 182 5.71 7.42 1.89
C ALA A 182 6.29 7.96 3.22
N VAL A 183 6.39 9.27 3.38
CA VAL A 183 6.86 9.91 4.62
C VAL A 183 5.88 9.65 5.77
N LEU A 184 4.58 9.79 5.53
CA LEU A 184 3.56 9.53 6.54
C LEU A 184 3.58 8.05 6.99
N SER A 185 3.72 7.13 6.04
CA SER A 185 3.87 5.69 6.33
C SER A 185 5.15 5.38 7.09
N LEU A 186 6.25 6.10 6.83
CA LEU A 186 7.50 5.97 7.59
C LEU A 186 7.32 6.42 9.05
N ILE A 187 6.72 7.59 9.26
CA ILE A 187 6.38 8.09 10.61
C ILE A 187 5.49 7.09 11.33
N ASN A 188 4.48 6.54 10.64
CA ASN A 188 3.60 5.52 11.20
C ASN A 188 4.35 4.24 11.61
N LEU A 189 5.32 3.79 10.80
CA LEU A 189 6.17 2.65 11.15
C LEU A 189 7.03 2.95 12.38
N GLU A 190 7.64 4.12 12.48
CA GLU A 190 8.45 4.51 13.64
C GLU A 190 7.61 4.55 14.93
N LEU A 191 6.43 5.17 14.87
CA LEU A 191 5.47 5.18 15.98
C LEU A 191 5.04 3.75 16.35
N PHE A 192 4.77 2.90 15.35
CA PHE A 192 4.44 1.50 15.59
C PHE A 192 5.58 0.76 16.30
N LEU A 193 6.84 0.96 15.88
CA LEU A 193 8.00 0.32 16.51
C LEU A 193 8.21 0.80 17.96
N LEU A 194 7.98 2.09 18.24
CA LEU A 194 8.01 2.63 19.59
C LEU A 194 6.93 1.99 20.47
N CYS A 195 5.69 1.94 19.98
CA CYS A 195 4.58 1.27 20.68
C CYS A 195 4.85 -0.22 20.88
N ALA A 196 5.36 -0.92 19.86
CA ALA A 196 5.70 -2.33 19.93
C ALA A 196 6.80 -2.62 20.96
N LYS A 197 7.77 -1.71 21.11
CA LYS A 197 8.84 -1.83 22.11
C LYS A 197 8.33 -1.57 23.54
N MET A 198 7.39 -0.66 23.71
CA MET A 198 6.76 -0.36 25.00
C MET A 198 5.73 -1.41 25.42
N TYR A 199 5.16 -2.13 24.45
CA TYR A 199 4.16 -3.15 24.67
C TYR A 199 4.77 -4.38 25.37
N LYS A 200 4.24 -4.70 26.55
CA LYS A 200 4.56 -5.93 27.28
C LYS A 200 3.51 -6.97 26.90
N PRO A 201 3.90 -8.13 26.34
CA PRO A 201 2.96 -9.22 26.08
C PRO A 201 2.29 -9.64 27.38
N ASN A 202 0.98 -9.88 27.36
CA ASN A 202 0.30 -10.50 28.49
C ASN A 202 0.81 -11.96 28.62
N PRO A 203 1.19 -12.43 29.82
CA PRO A 203 1.61 -13.81 30.03
C PRO A 203 0.49 -14.83 29.84
#